data_AF-A0A4U0XEZ3-F1
#
_entry.id   AF-A0A4U0XEZ3-F1
#
_cell.length_a   1.000
_cell.length_b   1.000
_cell.length_c   1.000
_cell.angle_alpha   90.00
_cell.angle_beta   90.00
_cell.angle_gamma   90.00
#
_symmetry.space_group_name_H-M   'P 1'
#
loop_
_entity.id
_entity.type
_entity.pdbx_description
1 polymer ?
#
loop_
_entity_poly.entity_id
_entity_poly.type
_entity_poly.pdbx_seq_one_letter_code
_entity_poly.pdbx_strand_id
1 'polypeptide(L)'
;MDQTSRELPVPTISRITSLNQANATLSHCWDKLWTLGRQPVEKDGQAQEQQQLRIWLERWEKAFTDFLSASMASMADEDLTHCRVLKANHLTCTILASDASADATPRDFDAFEADFQAIVELAGAVLHARERTNSPQSASTASTASPVDCTAATRGLDIQAPLHVVMARCSNAGIWDRASRLSLQSRGL
;
A
#
# COMPACT_ATOMS: atom_id res chain seq x y z
N MET A 1 12.12 31.50 -15.87
CA MET A 1 12.78 30.31 -16.43
C MET A 1 12.07 29.11 -15.85
N ASP A 2 11.19 28.55 -16.66
CA ASP A 2 10.21 27.53 -16.33
C ASP A 2 10.87 26.23 -15.88
N GLN A 3 10.74 25.91 -14.59
CA GLN A 3 10.89 24.54 -14.11
C GLN A 3 9.62 23.78 -14.53
N THR A 4 9.57 23.35 -15.79
CA THR A 4 8.68 22.27 -16.20
C THR A 4 9.13 21.02 -15.47
N SER A 5 8.58 20.81 -14.27
CA SER A 5 8.69 19.55 -13.56
C SER A 5 8.16 18.47 -14.50
N ARG A 6 9.07 17.72 -15.11
CA ARG A 6 8.72 16.61 -16.01
C ARG A 6 8.14 15.51 -15.14
N GLU A 7 6.85 15.63 -14.83
CA GLU A 7 6.10 14.57 -14.20
C GLU A 7 6.08 13.39 -15.18
N LEU A 8 6.64 12.26 -14.74
CA LEU A 8 6.67 11.05 -15.55
C LEU A 8 5.25 10.49 -15.65
N PRO A 9 4.79 10.08 -16.84
CA PRO A 9 3.48 9.46 -16.97
C PRO A 9 3.45 8.16 -16.16
N VAL A 10 2.30 7.86 -15.55
CA VAL A 10 2.10 6.60 -14.82
C VAL A 10 2.44 5.42 -15.74
N PRO A 11 3.29 4.47 -15.32
CA PRO A 11 3.81 3.43 -16.20
C PRO A 11 2.66 2.56 -16.73
N THR A 12 2.63 2.23 -18.03
CA THR A 12 1.57 1.35 -18.56
C THR A 12 1.75 -0.06 -18.00
N ILE A 13 0.69 -0.62 -17.40
CA ILE A 13 0.70 -1.98 -16.88
C ILE A 13 -0.05 -2.91 -17.81
N SER A 14 0.71 -3.81 -18.42
CA SER A 14 0.17 -4.97 -19.16
C SER A 14 0.42 -6.28 -18.43
N ARG A 15 1.50 -6.38 -17.64
CA ARG A 15 1.87 -7.58 -16.90
C ARG A 15 2.81 -7.24 -15.73
N ILE A 16 2.66 -7.97 -14.63
CA ILE A 16 3.61 -8.03 -13.53
C ILE A 16 4.32 -9.38 -13.58
N THR A 17 5.65 -9.38 -13.54
CA THR A 17 6.49 -10.60 -13.58
C THR A 17 7.35 -10.77 -12.33
N SER A 18 7.40 -9.77 -11.45
CA SER A 18 8.15 -9.80 -10.21
C SER A 18 7.56 -8.86 -9.17
N LEU A 19 7.83 -9.14 -7.89
CA LEU A 19 7.46 -8.25 -6.78
C LEU A 19 8.14 -6.89 -6.86
N ASN A 20 9.39 -6.83 -7.33
CA ASN A 20 10.10 -5.56 -7.53
C ASN A 20 9.40 -4.66 -8.55
N GLN A 21 8.91 -5.25 -9.65
CA GLN A 21 8.12 -4.51 -10.64
C GLN A 21 6.79 -4.03 -10.06
N ALA A 22 6.08 -4.89 -9.32
CA ALA A 22 4.82 -4.55 -8.66
C ALA A 22 5.02 -3.38 -7.69
N ASN A 23 6.06 -3.43 -6.85
CA ASN A 23 6.42 -2.39 -5.89
C ASN A 23 6.79 -1.07 -6.58
N ALA A 24 7.66 -1.10 -7.58
CA ALA A 24 8.10 0.11 -8.27
C ALA A 24 6.95 0.83 -8.99
N THR A 25 6.09 0.07 -9.67
CA THR A 25 4.94 0.65 -10.39
C THR A 25 3.90 1.21 -9.44
N LEU A 26 3.61 0.52 -8.33
CA LEU A 26 2.66 1.01 -7.32
C LEU A 26 3.21 2.22 -6.56
N SER A 27 4.51 2.26 -6.26
CA SER A 27 5.16 3.43 -5.63
C SER A 27 5.01 4.69 -6.49
N HIS A 28 5.17 4.57 -7.81
CA HIS A 28 4.94 5.69 -8.72
C HIS A 28 3.48 6.18 -8.70
N CYS A 29 2.51 5.26 -8.60
CA CYS A 29 1.10 5.64 -8.46
C CYS A 29 0.84 6.38 -7.14
N TRP A 30 1.45 5.91 -6.05
CA TRP A 30 1.37 6.55 -4.73
C TRP A 30 1.88 8.00 -4.77
N ASP A 31 3.07 8.23 -5.32
CA ASP A 31 3.66 9.56 -5.43
C ASP A 31 2.80 10.51 -6.28
N LYS A 32 2.18 9.99 -7.34
CA LYS A 32 1.26 10.77 -8.18
C LYS A 32 -0.01 11.16 -7.41
N LEU A 33 -0.63 10.23 -6.69
CA LEU A 33 -1.82 10.51 -5.87
C LEU A 33 -1.54 11.55 -4.79
N TRP A 34 -0.37 11.49 -4.16
CA TRP A 34 0.05 12.48 -3.17
C TRP A 34 0.22 13.88 -3.76
N THR A 35 0.71 13.96 -5.01
CA THR A 35 0.87 15.21 -5.73
C THR A 35 -0.48 15.83 -6.10
N LEU A 36 -1.41 15.01 -6.61
CA LEU A 36 -2.78 15.45 -6.92
C LEU A 36 -3.52 15.96 -5.68
N GLY A 37 -3.35 15.31 -4.53
CA GLY A 37 -4.00 15.75 -3.28
C GLY A 37 -3.49 17.09 -2.73
N ARG A 38 -2.37 17.62 -3.23
CA ARG A 38 -1.78 18.90 -2.77
C ARG A 38 -2.00 20.07 -3.73
N GLN A 39 -2.47 19.83 -4.95
CA GLN A 39 -2.58 20.88 -5.95
C GLN A 39 -3.95 21.57 -5.92
N PRO A 40 -3.99 22.91 -5.84
CA PRO A 40 -5.21 23.68 -6.08
C PRO A 40 -5.39 23.85 -7.59
N VAL A 41 -5.97 22.86 -8.27
CA VAL A 41 -6.13 22.87 -9.73
C VAL A 41 -7.59 22.76 -10.14
N GLU A 42 -7.91 23.24 -11.35
CA GLU A 42 -9.23 23.21 -11.96
C GLU A 42 -9.86 21.82 -11.89
N LYS A 43 -11.09 21.76 -11.36
CA LYS A 43 -11.80 20.51 -11.01
C LYS A 43 -11.89 19.52 -12.18
N ASP A 44 -12.01 20.01 -13.41
CA ASP A 44 -12.24 19.16 -14.59
C ASP A 44 -11.00 18.33 -14.98
N GLY A 45 -9.79 18.92 -14.90
CA GLY A 45 -8.54 18.22 -15.20
C GLY A 45 -8.23 17.15 -14.15
N GLN A 46 -8.50 17.46 -12.88
CA GLN A 46 -8.28 16.53 -11.76
C GLN A 46 -9.20 15.30 -11.83
N ALA A 47 -10.48 15.49 -12.16
CA ALA A 47 -11.43 14.37 -12.29
C ALA A 47 -11.02 13.39 -13.40
N GLN A 48 -10.52 13.90 -14.53
CA GLN A 48 -10.01 13.07 -15.62
C GLN A 48 -8.76 12.29 -15.21
N GLU A 49 -7.82 12.93 -14.51
CA GLU A 49 -6.61 12.26 -14.01
C GLU A 49 -6.93 11.19 -12.95
N GLN A 50 -7.85 11.48 -12.03
CA GLN A 50 -8.34 10.49 -11.06
C GLN A 50 -9.01 9.32 -11.76
N GLN A 51 -9.82 9.56 -12.79
CA GLN A 51 -10.41 8.48 -13.60
C GLN A 51 -9.34 7.61 -14.27
N GLN A 52 -8.30 8.22 -14.84
CA GLN A 52 -7.17 7.48 -15.43
C GLN A 52 -6.43 6.63 -14.38
N LEU A 53 -6.24 7.17 -13.18
CA LEU A 53 -5.62 6.44 -12.06
C LEU A 53 -6.48 5.27 -11.59
N ARG A 54 -7.80 5.42 -11.52
CA ARG A 54 -8.71 4.31 -11.19
C ARG A 54 -8.60 3.17 -12.20
N ILE A 55 -8.67 3.48 -13.50
CA ILE A 55 -8.50 2.49 -14.57
C ILE A 55 -7.12 1.83 -14.46
N TRP A 56 -6.09 2.60 -14.13
CA TRP A 56 -4.75 2.06 -13.93
C TRP A 56 -4.67 1.10 -12.75
N LEU A 57 -5.28 1.43 -11.61
CA LEU A 57 -5.30 0.61 -10.41
C LEU A 57 -6.05 -0.72 -10.62
N GLU A 58 -7.11 -0.71 -11.42
CA GLU A 58 -7.81 -1.94 -11.85
C GLU A 58 -6.90 -2.84 -12.69
N ARG A 59 -6.14 -2.25 -13.62
CA ARG A 59 -5.16 -3.01 -14.44
C ARG A 59 -4.01 -3.54 -13.61
N TRP A 60 -3.53 -2.76 -12.65
CA TRP A 60 -2.51 -3.18 -11.70
C TRP A 60 -3.01 -4.39 -10.91
N GLU A 61 -4.23 -4.31 -10.35
CA GLU A 61 -4.84 -5.40 -9.56
C GLU A 61 -4.97 -6.68 -10.38
N LYS A 62 -5.46 -6.58 -11.61
CA LYS A 62 -5.58 -7.72 -12.51
C LYS A 62 -4.21 -8.36 -12.77
N ALA A 63 -3.22 -7.55 -13.17
CA ALA A 63 -1.88 -8.04 -13.46
C ALA A 63 -1.18 -8.65 -12.24
N PHE A 64 -1.42 -8.09 -11.05
CA PHE A 64 -0.87 -8.60 -9.80
C PHE A 64 -1.54 -9.91 -9.40
N THR A 65 -2.85 -10.01 -9.54
CA THR A 65 -3.61 -11.26 -9.30
C THR A 65 -3.16 -12.37 -10.25
N ASP A 66 -2.98 -12.06 -11.53
CA ASP A 66 -2.46 -13.02 -12.52
C ASP A 66 -1.06 -13.51 -12.13
N PHE A 67 -0.16 -12.60 -11.71
CA PHE A 67 1.16 -12.95 -11.20
C PHE A 67 1.09 -13.85 -9.95
N LEU A 68 0.26 -13.49 -8.98
CA LEU A 68 0.07 -14.26 -7.75
C LEU A 68 -0.45 -15.67 -8.04
N SER A 69 -1.42 -15.80 -8.95
CA SER A 69 -1.96 -17.11 -9.34
C SER A 69 -0.89 -18.06 -9.91
N ALA A 70 0.12 -17.52 -10.58
CA ALA A 70 1.19 -18.29 -11.19
C ALA A 70 2.37 -18.59 -10.25
N SER A 71 2.59 -17.74 -9.24
CA SER A 71 3.84 -17.76 -8.45
C SER A 71 3.66 -17.95 -6.95
N MET A 72 2.46 -17.73 -6.39
CA MET A 72 2.22 -17.74 -4.93
C MET A 72 2.59 -19.08 -4.27
N ALA A 73 2.33 -20.21 -4.94
CA ALA A 73 2.62 -21.54 -4.40
C ALA A 73 4.12 -21.79 -4.15
N SER A 74 5.01 -21.04 -4.81
CA SER A 74 6.46 -21.14 -4.68
C SER A 74 7.11 -20.00 -3.90
N MET A 75 6.33 -19.05 -3.40
CA MET A 75 6.85 -17.88 -2.69
C MET A 75 7.30 -18.24 -1.26
N ALA A 76 8.39 -17.62 -0.82
CA ALA A 76 8.80 -17.66 0.57
C ALA A 76 7.87 -16.81 1.46
N ASP A 77 7.88 -17.06 2.77
CA ASP A 77 7.07 -16.31 3.75
C ASP A 77 7.33 -14.79 3.70
N GLU A 78 8.57 -14.39 3.40
CA GLU A 78 8.96 -12.98 3.23
C GLU A 78 8.31 -12.36 1.99
N ASP A 79 8.31 -13.08 0.86
CA ASP A 79 7.66 -12.65 -0.39
C ASP A 79 6.14 -12.56 -0.22
N LEU A 80 5.53 -13.51 0.48
CA LEU A 80 4.10 -13.45 0.82
C LEU A 80 3.79 -12.24 1.71
N THR A 81 4.69 -11.91 2.64
CA THR A 81 4.57 -10.72 3.47
C THR A 81 4.67 -9.44 2.64
N HIS A 82 5.60 -9.38 1.68
CA HIS A 82 5.71 -8.28 0.73
C HIS A 82 4.44 -8.16 -0.14
N CYS A 83 3.86 -9.28 -0.60
CA CYS A 83 2.60 -9.26 -1.33
C CYS A 83 1.46 -8.61 -0.53
N ARG A 84 1.37 -8.91 0.78
CA ARG A 84 0.37 -8.31 1.67
C ARG A 84 0.55 -6.80 1.80
N VAL A 85 1.80 -6.33 1.92
CA VAL A 85 2.12 -4.90 1.96
C VAL A 85 1.69 -4.22 0.64
N LEU A 86 2.02 -4.80 -0.51
CA LEU A 86 1.62 -4.28 -1.81
C LEU A 86 0.10 -4.21 -1.96
N LYS A 87 -0.61 -5.27 -1.55
CA LYS A 87 -2.07 -5.29 -1.62
C LYS A 87 -2.71 -4.23 -0.72
N ALA A 88 -2.23 -4.04 0.51
CA ALA A 88 -2.73 -2.99 1.40
C ALA A 88 -2.51 -1.59 0.82
N ASN A 89 -1.35 -1.35 0.21
CA ASN A 89 -1.06 -0.07 -0.46
C ASN A 89 -1.91 0.14 -1.73
N HIS A 90 -2.19 -0.92 -2.50
CA HIS A 90 -3.10 -0.85 -3.65
C HIS A 90 -4.53 -0.46 -3.24
N LEU A 91 -5.08 -1.09 -2.19
CA LEU A 91 -6.38 -0.73 -1.64
C LEU A 91 -6.40 0.74 -1.19
N THR A 92 -5.32 1.17 -0.55
CA THR A 92 -5.17 2.55 -0.11
C THR A 92 -5.14 3.53 -1.28
N CYS A 93 -4.38 3.23 -2.35
CA CYS A 93 -4.40 4.02 -3.58
C CYS A 93 -5.80 4.07 -4.20
N THR A 94 -6.54 2.97 -4.15
CA THR A 94 -7.92 2.89 -4.69
C THR A 94 -8.86 3.82 -3.92
N ILE A 95 -8.77 3.83 -2.59
CA ILE A 95 -9.54 4.73 -1.73
C ILE A 95 -9.15 6.20 -2.00
N LEU A 96 -7.86 6.51 -2.10
CA LEU A 96 -7.38 7.88 -2.36
C LEU A 96 -7.67 8.38 -3.78
N ALA A 97 -7.75 7.47 -4.75
CA ALA A 97 -8.14 7.79 -6.13
C ALA A 97 -9.66 7.94 -6.31
N SER A 98 -10.44 7.67 -5.26
CA SER A 98 -11.88 7.93 -5.28
C SER A 98 -12.15 9.43 -5.32
N ASP A 99 -13.28 9.80 -5.92
CA ASP A 99 -13.68 11.18 -6.23
C ASP A 99 -14.18 11.93 -4.97
N ALA A 100 -13.37 11.88 -3.91
CA ALA A 100 -13.65 12.52 -2.65
C ALA A 100 -13.12 13.96 -2.70
N SER A 101 -14.06 14.91 -2.57
CA SER A 101 -13.75 16.34 -2.43
C SER A 101 -12.70 16.58 -1.33
N ALA A 102 -11.98 17.70 -1.41
CA ALA A 102 -11.08 18.14 -0.33
C ALA A 102 -11.79 18.20 1.03
N ASP A 103 -13.11 18.42 1.03
CA ASP A 103 -13.97 18.48 2.22
C ASP A 103 -14.60 17.13 2.61
N ALA A 104 -14.15 16.02 2.01
CA ALA A 104 -14.74 14.71 2.26
C ALA A 104 -14.55 14.26 3.73
N THR A 105 -15.67 13.89 4.33
CA THR A 105 -15.78 13.33 5.67
C THR A 105 -15.60 11.80 5.64
N PRO A 106 -15.32 11.15 6.79
CA PRO A 106 -15.22 9.69 6.83
C PRO A 106 -16.43 8.93 6.27
N ARG A 107 -17.64 9.53 6.37
CA ARG A 107 -18.88 8.92 5.84
C ARG A 107 -18.91 8.83 4.32
N ASP A 108 -18.17 9.71 3.64
CA ASP A 108 -18.06 9.69 2.18
C ASP A 108 -17.28 8.46 1.68
N PHE A 109 -16.64 7.71 2.59
CA PHE A 109 -15.88 6.51 2.32
C PHE A 109 -16.54 5.22 2.83
N ASP A 110 -17.80 5.27 3.27
CA ASP A 110 -18.51 4.09 3.81
C ASP A 110 -18.58 2.93 2.79
N ALA A 111 -18.60 3.24 1.49
CA ALA A 111 -18.53 2.24 0.42
C ALA A 111 -17.24 1.40 0.42
N PHE A 112 -16.17 1.91 1.05
CA PHE A 112 -14.87 1.25 1.17
C PHE A 112 -14.70 0.50 2.50
N GLU A 113 -15.77 0.26 3.28
CA GLU A 113 -15.66 -0.46 4.56
C GLU A 113 -14.96 -1.82 4.43
N ALA A 114 -15.27 -2.57 3.37
CA ALA A 114 -14.64 -3.85 3.09
C ALA A 114 -13.12 -3.70 2.80
N ASP A 115 -12.73 -2.65 2.08
CA ASP A 115 -11.32 -2.36 1.77
C ASP A 115 -10.56 -1.94 3.03
N PHE A 116 -11.18 -1.11 3.89
CA PHE A 116 -10.61 -0.77 5.20
C PHE A 116 -10.40 -2.02 6.07
N GLN A 117 -11.39 -2.92 6.11
CA GLN A 117 -11.30 -4.17 6.85
C GLN A 117 -10.17 -5.07 6.32
N ALA A 118 -10.04 -5.18 4.99
CA ALA A 118 -8.96 -5.93 4.34
C ALA A 118 -7.57 -5.33 4.62
N ILE A 119 -7.43 -4.00 4.62
CA ILE A 119 -6.18 -3.32 4.98
C ILE A 119 -5.76 -3.69 6.41
N VAL A 120 -6.70 -3.65 7.37
CA VAL A 120 -6.42 -3.99 8.77
C VAL A 120 -6.01 -5.46 8.92
N GLU A 121 -6.64 -6.38 8.19
CA GLU A 121 -6.28 -7.80 8.21
C GLU A 121 -4.90 -8.07 7.62
N LEU A 122 -4.60 -7.48 6.45
CA LEU A 122 -3.29 -7.56 5.82
C LEU A 122 -2.21 -7.00 6.75
N ALA A 123 -2.49 -5.88 7.41
CA ALA A 123 -1.58 -5.28 8.37
C ALA A 123 -1.29 -6.18 9.56
N GLY A 124 -2.33 -6.76 10.17
CA GLY A 124 -2.17 -7.72 11.27
C GLY A 124 -1.32 -8.92 10.85
N ALA A 125 -1.56 -9.47 9.65
CA ALA A 125 -0.79 -10.59 9.13
C ALA A 125 0.69 -10.24 8.88
N VAL A 126 0.98 -9.02 8.39
CA VAL A 126 2.35 -8.53 8.19
C VAL A 126 3.08 -8.39 9.52
N LEU A 127 2.46 -7.77 10.53
CA LEU A 127 3.10 -7.58 11.85
C LEU A 127 3.36 -8.92 12.54
N HIS A 128 2.38 -9.83 12.54
CA HIS A 128 2.55 -11.17 13.08
C HIS A 128 3.67 -11.96 12.35
N ALA A 129 3.81 -11.80 11.04
CA ALA A 129 4.92 -12.40 10.29
C ALA A 129 6.28 -11.83 10.73
N ARG A 130 6.39 -10.51 10.87
CA ARG A 130 7.62 -9.83 11.33
C ARG A 130 8.02 -10.25 12.76
N GLU A 131 7.05 -10.42 13.66
CA GLU A 131 7.29 -10.89 15.03
C GLU A 131 7.83 -12.32 15.10
N ARG A 132 7.32 -13.22 14.24
CA ARG A 132 7.83 -14.60 14.15
C ARG A 132 9.28 -14.63 13.69
N THR A 133 9.66 -13.78 12.74
CA THR A 133 11.05 -13.69 12.27
C THR A 133 12.00 -13.16 13.35
N ASN A 134 11.52 -12.24 14.20
CA ASN A 134 12.34 -11.61 15.25
C ASN A 134 12.37 -12.38 16.58
N SER A 135 11.54 -13.41 16.76
CA SER A 135 11.57 -14.23 17.98
C SER A 135 12.79 -15.15 18.02
N PRO A 136 13.49 -15.26 19.17
CA PRO A 136 14.76 -15.99 19.30
C PRO A 136 14.65 -17.53 19.13
N GLN A 137 13.45 -18.05 18.89
CA GLN A 137 13.22 -19.49 18.73
C GLN A 137 13.70 -20.05 17.39
N SER A 138 13.98 -19.19 16.40
CA SER A 138 14.57 -19.58 15.11
C SER A 138 16.11 -19.62 15.11
N ALA A 139 16.77 -19.30 16.23
CA ALA A 139 18.24 -19.24 16.33
C ALA A 139 18.92 -20.60 16.65
N SER A 140 18.19 -21.72 16.56
CA SER A 140 18.75 -23.06 16.80
C SER A 140 19.06 -23.81 15.51
N THR A 141 19.91 -23.24 14.65
CA THR A 141 20.90 -23.98 13.84
C THR A 141 21.84 -22.98 13.16
N ALA A 142 23.08 -22.95 13.64
CA ALA A 142 24.31 -22.52 12.98
C ALA A 142 24.20 -21.59 11.74
N SER A 143 24.65 -20.34 11.89
CA SER A 143 25.75 -19.78 11.08
C SER A 143 26.18 -18.41 11.59
N THR A 144 27.48 -18.24 11.77
CA THR A 144 28.17 -16.96 11.97
C THR A 144 28.02 -16.11 10.71
N ALA A 145 26.93 -15.35 10.64
CA ALA A 145 26.82 -14.20 9.75
C ALA A 145 26.37 -13.04 10.63
N SER A 146 27.16 -11.97 10.63
CA SER A 146 26.84 -10.70 11.27
C SER A 146 25.40 -10.28 10.94
N PRO A 147 24.68 -9.62 11.87
CA PRO A 147 23.35 -9.13 11.57
C PRO A 147 23.50 -8.11 10.43
N VAL A 148 23.09 -8.51 9.22
CA VAL A 148 22.84 -7.55 8.16
C VAL A 148 21.65 -6.77 8.67
N ASP A 149 21.90 -5.53 9.07
CA ASP A 149 20.89 -4.53 9.37
C ASP A 149 19.72 -4.64 8.39
N CYS A 150 18.63 -5.29 8.81
CA CYS A 150 17.34 -5.22 8.13
C CYS A 150 16.67 -3.84 8.33
N THR A 151 17.42 -2.87 8.84
CA THR A 151 17.10 -1.44 8.80
C THR A 151 17.60 -0.81 7.49
N ALA A 152 17.35 -1.44 6.35
CA ALA A 152 17.22 -0.68 5.13
C ALA A 152 15.83 -0.03 5.20
N ALA A 153 15.77 1.16 5.82
CA ALA A 153 14.66 2.09 5.67
C ALA A 153 14.44 2.31 4.17
N THR A 154 13.60 1.48 3.58
CA THR A 154 13.34 1.51 2.15
C THR A 154 12.47 2.74 1.96
N ARG A 155 12.93 3.67 1.13
CA ARG A 155 12.00 4.52 0.36
C ARG A 155 11.09 3.55 -0.40
N GLY A 156 10.00 3.10 0.22
CA GLY A 156 9.23 1.97 -0.24
C GLY A 156 7.92 1.86 0.53
N LEU A 157 6.94 1.23 -0.11
CA LEU A 157 5.62 1.02 0.45
C LEU A 157 5.73 0.17 1.73
N ASP A 158 5.10 0.62 2.81
CA ASP A 158 4.98 -0.10 4.08
C ASP A 158 3.52 -0.04 4.57
N ILE A 159 3.23 -0.71 5.67
CA ILE A 159 1.88 -0.79 6.24
C ILE A 159 1.45 0.46 7.01
N GLN A 160 2.37 1.36 7.37
CA GLN A 160 2.05 2.60 8.08
C GLN A 160 1.04 3.47 7.32
N ALA A 161 1.30 3.70 6.03
CA ALA A 161 0.47 4.60 5.24
C ALA A 161 -0.96 4.08 5.05
N PRO A 162 -1.17 2.78 4.73
CA PRO A 162 -2.50 2.17 4.76
C PRO A 162 -3.23 2.34 6.09
N LEU A 163 -2.58 2.02 7.22
CA LEU A 163 -3.19 2.17 8.55
C LEU A 163 -3.58 3.62 8.86
N HIS A 164 -2.75 4.59 8.46
CA HIS A 164 -3.06 6.00 8.61
C HIS A 164 -4.30 6.41 7.82
N VAL A 165 -4.45 5.93 6.57
CA VAL A 165 -5.63 6.22 5.76
C VAL A 165 -6.90 5.61 6.36
N VAL A 166 -6.83 4.38 6.87
CA VAL A 166 -7.97 3.79 7.60
C VAL A 166 -8.37 4.68 8.78
N MET A 167 -7.42 5.13 9.60
CA MET A 167 -7.73 5.99 10.75
C MET A 167 -8.27 7.37 10.36
N ALA A 168 -7.88 7.90 9.20
CA ALA A 168 -8.31 9.21 8.74
C ALA A 168 -9.67 9.18 8.03
N ARG A 169 -10.04 8.06 7.39
CA ARG A 169 -11.17 7.99 6.46
C ARG A 169 -12.24 6.99 6.85
N CYS A 170 -11.98 6.04 7.75
CA CYS A 170 -12.98 5.05 8.16
C CYS A 170 -13.92 5.61 9.23
N SER A 171 -15.22 5.52 9.00
CA SER A 171 -16.26 5.91 9.97
C SER A 171 -16.58 4.81 11.00
N ASN A 172 -16.22 3.55 10.70
CA ASN A 172 -16.49 2.39 11.54
C ASN A 172 -15.51 2.32 12.72
N ALA A 173 -16.02 2.55 13.93
CA ALA A 173 -15.22 2.60 15.15
C ALA A 173 -14.45 1.29 15.44
N GLY A 174 -15.01 0.12 15.08
CA GLY A 174 -14.36 -1.16 15.32
C GLY A 174 -13.15 -1.39 14.41
N ILE A 175 -13.26 -0.99 13.15
CA ILE A 175 -12.14 -1.05 12.18
C ILE A 175 -11.08 -0.01 12.56
N TRP A 176 -11.52 1.20 12.92
CA TRP A 176 -10.64 2.28 13.35
C TRP A 176 -9.80 1.91 14.57
N ASP A 177 -10.42 1.34 15.62
CA ASP A 177 -9.72 0.95 16.85
C ASP A 177 -8.64 -0.11 16.57
N ARG A 178 -8.97 -1.10 15.72
CA ARG A 178 -7.99 -2.11 15.28
C ARG A 178 -6.84 -1.48 14.51
N ALA A 179 -7.12 -0.57 13.57
CA ALA A 179 -6.08 0.13 12.81
C ALA A 179 -5.17 0.96 13.72
N SER A 180 -5.74 1.64 14.72
CA SER A 180 -5.01 2.43 15.71
C SER A 180 -4.02 1.58 16.51
N ARG A 181 -4.47 0.44 17.06
CA ARG A 181 -3.60 -0.49 17.78
C ARG A 181 -2.47 -1.03 16.90
N LEU A 182 -2.77 -1.46 15.68
CA LEU A 182 -1.76 -1.95 14.74
C LEU A 182 -0.77 -0.84 14.36
N SER A 183 -1.21 0.42 14.28
CA SER A 183 -0.34 1.56 13.99
C SER A 183 0.65 1.84 15.13
N LEU A 184 0.26 1.61 16.38
CA LEU A 184 1.16 1.71 17.53
C LEU A 184 2.18 0.57 17.53
N GLN A 185 1.69 -0.68 17.41
CA GLN A 185 2.53 -1.89 17.38
C GLN A 185 3.60 -1.82 16.29
N SER A 186 3.24 -1.33 15.11
CA SER A 186 4.14 -1.20 13.97
C SER A 186 5.18 -0.08 14.11
N ARG A 187 5.01 0.83 15.09
CA ARG A 187 6.00 1.83 15.50
C ARG A 187 6.85 1.37 16.69
N GLY A 188 6.58 0.18 17.24
CA GLY A 188 7.24 -0.33 18.45
C GLY A 188 6.82 0.38 19.73
N LEU A 189 5.60 0.95 19.76
CA LEU A 189 4.96 1.60 20.91
C LEU A 189 3.77 0.78 21.39
#